data_AF-A0A1J0AAL3-F1
#
_entry.id   AF-A0A1J0AAL3-F1
#
_cell.length_a   1.000
_cell.length_b   1.000
_cell.length_c   1.000
_cell.angle_alpha   90.00
_cell.angle_beta   90.00
_cell.angle_gamma   90.00
#
_symmetry.space_group_name_H-M   'P 1'
#
loop_
_entity.id
_entity.type
_entity.pdbx_description
1 polymer ?
#
loop_
_entity_poly.entity_id
_entity_poly.type
_entity_poly.pdbx_seq_one_letter_code
_entity_poly.pdbx_strand_id
1 'polypeptide(L)'
;MKGLWQGLCWLGVAVVLWLGLSQPVWATAKVERSGLNQVDAKLASPFGKQIDLNNTNVSAFSKYRGMYPTIAKVVVANAPYEQVEDVLKISGLTPQQKEILQSHLGDFTLTEPEASLVLDRINNGIYR
;
A
#
# COMPACT_ATOMS: atom_id res chain seq x y z
N MET A 1 69.36 -14.53 -9.64
CA MET A 1 68.59 -13.33 -9.23
C MET A 1 67.72 -12.88 -10.39
N LYS A 2 66.44 -12.58 -10.11
CA LYS A 2 65.44 -11.90 -10.98
C LYS A 2 64.86 -12.80 -12.09
N GLY A 3 63.57 -13.05 -12.20
CA GLY A 3 62.41 -12.60 -11.45
C GLY A 3 61.22 -13.41 -11.95
N LEU A 4 60.82 -14.41 -11.16
CA LEU A 4 59.67 -15.26 -11.43
C LEU A 4 58.44 -14.66 -10.74
N TRP A 5 58.07 -13.41 -11.05
CA TRP A 5 56.95 -12.72 -10.39
C TRP A 5 56.39 -11.51 -11.18
N GLN A 6 56.23 -11.64 -12.50
CA GLN A 6 55.63 -10.59 -13.35
C GLN A 6 54.46 -11.12 -14.22
N GLY A 7 53.86 -12.25 -13.86
CA GLY A 7 52.79 -12.90 -14.65
C GLY A 7 51.40 -12.91 -14.02
N LEU A 8 51.22 -12.36 -12.81
CA LEU A 8 49.98 -12.53 -12.03
C LEU A 8 49.24 -11.21 -11.72
N CYS A 9 49.54 -10.13 -12.45
CA CYS A 9 48.92 -8.81 -12.22
C CYS A 9 48.09 -8.26 -13.40
N TRP A 10 47.97 -9.00 -14.51
CA TRP A 10 47.23 -8.52 -15.71
C TRP A 10 45.95 -9.29 -16.05
N LEU A 11 45.47 -10.16 -15.14
CA LEU A 11 44.15 -10.80 -15.26
C LEU A 11 43.16 -10.39 -14.17
N GLY A 12 43.58 -9.57 -13.20
CA GLY A 12 42.71 -9.08 -12.12
C GLY A 12 41.91 -7.81 -12.45
N VAL A 13 42.33 -7.04 -13.47
CA VAL A 13 41.69 -5.76 -13.83
C VAL A 13 40.61 -5.92 -14.91
N ALA A 14 40.63 -7.01 -15.69
CA ALA A 14 39.69 -7.21 -16.78
C ALA A 14 38.34 -7.85 -16.37
N VAL A 15 38.23 -8.47 -15.19
CA VAL A 15 37.01 -9.20 -14.79
C VAL A 15 36.03 -8.33 -13.99
N VAL A 16 36.50 -7.32 -13.24
CA VAL A 16 35.60 -6.46 -12.44
C VAL A 16 35.00 -5.31 -13.26
N LEU A 17 35.65 -4.88 -14.34
CA LEU A 17 35.13 -3.89 -15.28
C LEU A 17 34.01 -4.41 -16.20
N TRP A 18 33.73 -5.72 -16.18
CA TRP A 18 32.61 -6.33 -16.91
C TRP A 18 31.41 -6.72 -16.01
N LEU A 19 31.56 -6.67 -14.69
CA LEU A 19 30.50 -6.97 -13.72
C LEU A 19 29.83 -5.71 -13.12
N GLY A 20 30.26 -4.50 -13.48
CA GLY A 20 29.80 -3.25 -12.88
C GLY A 20 28.58 -2.56 -13.52
N LEU A 21 27.99 -3.10 -14.60
CA LEU A 21 26.99 -2.39 -15.42
C LEU A 21 25.63 -3.11 -15.56
N SER A 22 25.30 -4.02 -14.64
CA SER A 22 23.96 -4.61 -14.57
C SER A 22 23.33 -4.41 -13.19
N GLN A 23 23.17 -3.15 -12.79
CA GLN A 23 22.14 -2.85 -11.80
C GLN A 23 20.83 -2.73 -12.58
N PRO A 24 19.86 -3.66 -12.46
CA PRO A 24 18.54 -3.40 -12.99
C PRO A 24 17.96 -2.29 -12.11
N VAL A 25 17.87 -1.09 -12.70
CA VAL A 25 17.18 0.05 -12.09
C VAL A 25 15.69 -0.30 -12.07
N TRP A 26 15.27 -1.09 -11.09
CA TRP A 26 13.87 -1.15 -10.68
C TRP A 26 13.54 0.11 -9.85
N ALA A 27 13.88 1.28 -10.37
CA ALA A 27 13.26 2.51 -9.90
C ALA A 27 11.88 2.52 -10.54
N THR A 28 10.88 2.06 -9.79
CA THR A 28 9.48 2.35 -10.11
C THR A 28 9.36 3.87 -10.11
N ALA A 29 9.40 4.47 -11.30
CA ALA A 29 9.17 5.89 -11.45
C ALA A 29 7.76 6.18 -10.90
N LYS A 30 7.70 6.81 -9.72
CA LYS A 30 6.49 7.43 -9.20
C LYS A 30 6.11 8.51 -10.21
N VAL A 31 5.19 8.19 -11.11
CA VAL A 31 4.64 9.17 -12.05
C VAL A 31 3.84 10.17 -11.21
N GLU A 32 4.49 11.25 -10.77
CA GLU A 32 3.80 12.44 -10.29
C GLU A 32 3.09 13.06 -11.50
N ARG A 33 1.83 12.66 -11.72
CA ARG A 33 0.95 13.29 -12.72
C ARG A 33 0.57 14.68 -12.21
N SER A 34 1.46 15.65 -12.33
CA SER A 34 1.29 17.02 -11.81
C SER A 34 0.22 17.86 -12.53
N GLY A 35 -0.74 17.25 -13.22
CA GLY A 35 -1.77 17.93 -14.00
C GLY A 35 -3.14 17.23 -14.04
N LEU A 36 -3.32 16.10 -13.35
CA LEU A 36 -4.62 15.44 -13.21
C LEU A 36 -5.10 15.54 -11.77
N ASN A 37 -6.42 15.61 -11.58
CA ASN A 37 -7.02 15.43 -10.27
C ASN A 37 -6.65 14.04 -9.73
N GLN A 38 -5.96 14.00 -8.60
CA GLN A 38 -5.46 12.78 -7.97
C GLN A 38 -6.61 11.86 -7.53
N VAL A 39 -7.73 12.45 -7.10
CA VAL A 39 -8.94 11.71 -6.71
C VAL A 39 -9.55 11.02 -7.92
N ASP A 40 -9.67 11.70 -9.06
CA ASP A 40 -10.23 11.13 -10.29
C ASP A 40 -9.36 9.98 -10.82
N ALA A 41 -8.04 10.14 -10.77
CA ALA A 41 -7.11 9.07 -11.11
C ALA A 41 -7.29 7.84 -10.19
N LYS A 42 -7.64 8.09 -8.93
CA LYS A 42 -7.84 7.04 -7.92
C LYS A 42 -9.18 6.31 -8.07
N LEU A 43 -10.21 6.97 -8.59
CA LEU A 43 -11.46 6.32 -8.95
C LEU A 43 -11.28 5.22 -10.01
N ALA A 44 -10.27 5.34 -10.88
CA ALA A 44 -9.94 4.29 -11.86
C ALA A 44 -9.18 3.09 -11.25
N SER A 45 -8.65 3.24 -10.03
CA SER A 45 -7.90 2.21 -9.30
C SER A 45 -8.84 1.27 -8.52
N PRO A 46 -8.33 0.24 -7.81
CA PRO A 46 -9.16 -0.61 -6.94
C PRO A 46 -10.01 0.18 -5.93
N PHE A 47 -9.56 1.37 -5.50
CA PHE A 47 -10.32 2.29 -4.64
C PHE A 47 -11.74 2.58 -5.17
N GLY A 48 -11.93 2.71 -6.47
CA GLY A 48 -13.25 3.00 -7.06
C GLY A 48 -14.21 1.81 -7.11
N LYS A 49 -13.75 0.61 -6.73
CA LYS A 49 -14.51 -0.65 -6.88
C LYS A 49 -14.87 -1.29 -5.55
N GLN A 50 -14.02 -1.15 -4.55
CA GLN A 50 -14.12 -1.82 -3.25
C GLN A 50 -13.88 -0.82 -2.11
N ILE A 51 -14.12 -1.22 -0.85
CA ILE A 51 -13.75 -0.37 0.28
C ILE A 51 -12.23 -0.42 0.42
N ASP A 52 -11.59 0.72 0.24
CA ASP A 52 -10.17 0.90 0.49
C ASP A 52 -9.95 1.23 1.97
N LEU A 53 -9.31 0.31 2.70
CA LEU A 53 -9.12 0.47 4.14
C LEU A 53 -8.24 1.67 4.52
N ASN A 54 -7.44 2.18 3.59
CA ASN A 54 -6.53 3.31 3.80
C ASN A 54 -7.16 4.65 3.40
N ASN A 55 -8.17 4.66 2.52
CA ASN A 55 -8.63 5.88 1.86
C ASN A 55 -10.15 6.13 1.99
N THR A 56 -10.96 5.08 1.99
CA THR A 56 -12.42 5.24 1.93
C THR A 56 -12.97 5.87 3.21
N ASN A 57 -14.00 6.70 3.05
CA ASN A 57 -14.75 7.33 4.13
C ASN A 57 -15.52 6.29 4.97
N VAL A 58 -15.63 6.56 6.28
CA VAL A 58 -16.23 5.68 7.29
C VAL A 58 -17.69 5.29 6.99
N SER A 59 -18.44 6.14 6.29
CA SER A 59 -19.84 5.86 5.93
C SER A 59 -19.98 4.67 4.98
N ALA A 60 -18.97 4.39 4.14
CA ALA A 60 -19.03 3.29 3.18
C ALA A 60 -19.16 1.92 3.86
N PHE A 61 -18.62 1.77 5.07
CA PHE A 61 -18.72 0.55 5.87
C PHE A 61 -20.16 0.23 6.29
N SER A 62 -21.10 1.19 6.24
CA SER A 62 -22.53 0.93 6.49
C SER A 62 -23.17 0.00 5.45
N LYS A 63 -22.52 -0.19 4.29
CA LYS A 63 -22.93 -1.16 3.27
C LYS A 63 -22.92 -2.61 3.78
N TYR A 64 -22.08 -2.93 4.77
CA TYR A 64 -21.89 -4.28 5.29
C TYR A 64 -22.50 -4.41 6.69
N ARG A 65 -23.34 -5.43 6.88
CA ARG A 65 -24.08 -5.64 8.13
C ARG A 65 -23.09 -5.88 9.28
N GLY A 66 -23.25 -5.13 10.37
CA GLY A 66 -22.43 -5.28 11.59
C GLY A 66 -21.11 -4.51 11.57
N MET A 67 -20.73 -3.86 10.47
CA MET A 67 -19.49 -3.09 10.39
C MET A 67 -19.60 -1.68 10.98
N TYR A 68 -20.72 -0.99 10.76
CA TYR A 68 -20.92 0.38 11.25
C TYR A 68 -21.75 0.40 12.55
N PRO A 69 -21.40 1.22 13.56
CA PRO A 69 -20.29 2.17 13.61
C PRO A 69 -18.99 1.61 14.20
N THR A 70 -19.07 0.53 14.99
CA THR A 70 -17.97 0.12 15.90
C THR A 70 -16.74 -0.41 15.16
N ILE A 71 -16.91 -1.37 14.25
CA ILE A 71 -15.78 -1.93 13.49
C ILE A 71 -15.21 -0.86 12.57
N ALA A 72 -16.06 -0.12 11.86
CA ALA A 72 -15.66 0.98 10.98
C ALA A 72 -14.78 2.00 11.69
N LYS A 73 -15.15 2.43 12.90
CA LYS A 73 -14.34 3.34 13.73
C LYS A 73 -12.95 2.78 14.00
N VAL A 74 -12.87 1.52 14.43
CA VAL A 74 -11.60 0.86 14.76
C VAL A 74 -10.73 0.69 13.52
N VAL A 75 -11.31 0.29 12.40
CA VAL A 75 -10.61 0.13 11.12
C VAL A 75 -10.05 1.46 10.62
N VAL A 76 -10.85 2.53 10.65
CA VAL A 76 -10.39 3.87 10.22
C VAL A 76 -9.27 4.39 11.14
N ALA A 77 -9.39 4.18 12.45
CA ALA A 77 -8.43 4.67 13.44
C ALA A 77 -7.07 3.96 13.43
N ASN A 78 -6.99 2.72 12.91
CA ASN A 78 -5.76 1.93 12.85
C ASN A 78 -5.14 1.87 11.45
N ALA A 79 -5.73 2.56 10.47
CA ALA A 79 -5.11 2.73 9.16
C ALA A 79 -3.85 3.61 9.26
N PRO A 80 -2.86 3.46 8.35
CA PRO A 80 -2.88 2.60 7.15
C PRO A 80 -2.50 1.14 7.41
N TYR A 81 -2.86 0.27 6.47
CA TYR A 81 -2.53 -1.15 6.41
C TYR A 81 -1.66 -1.47 5.20
N GLU A 82 -0.82 -2.50 5.32
CA GLU A 82 0.03 -3.00 4.22
C GLU A 82 -0.63 -4.16 3.48
N GLN A 83 -1.36 -5.01 4.21
CA GLN A 83 -2.14 -6.13 3.68
C GLN A 83 -3.59 -6.05 4.18
N VAL A 84 -4.53 -6.56 3.40
CA VAL A 84 -5.96 -6.52 3.77
C VAL A 84 -6.19 -7.27 5.08
N GLU A 85 -5.46 -8.37 5.28
CA GLU A 85 -5.54 -9.23 6.45
C GLU A 85 -5.01 -8.56 7.73
N ASP A 86 -4.24 -7.48 7.63
CA ASP A 86 -3.74 -6.74 8.80
C ASP A 86 -4.87 -6.14 9.63
N VAL A 87 -6.05 -5.92 9.04
CA VAL A 87 -7.25 -5.47 9.74
C VAL A 87 -7.65 -6.43 10.87
N LEU A 88 -7.32 -7.72 10.76
CA LEU A 88 -7.62 -8.73 11.78
C LEU A 88 -6.64 -8.70 12.96
N LYS A 89 -5.50 -8.03 12.79
CA LYS A 89 -4.43 -7.93 13.78
C LYS A 89 -4.65 -6.76 14.75
N ILE A 90 -5.70 -5.95 14.54
CA ILE A 90 -6.01 -4.82 15.41
C ILE A 90 -6.27 -5.31 16.84
N SER A 91 -5.55 -4.71 17.80
CA SER A 91 -5.71 -4.97 19.22
C SER A 91 -7.11 -4.59 19.71
N GLY A 92 -7.72 -5.46 20.51
CA GLY A 92 -9.03 -5.20 21.13
C GLY A 92 -10.24 -5.62 20.29
N LEU A 93 -10.05 -6.23 19.11
CA LEU A 93 -11.16 -6.85 18.39
C LEU A 93 -11.71 -8.06 19.14
N THR A 94 -13.01 -8.07 19.37
CA THR A 94 -13.74 -9.24 19.88
C THR A 94 -13.75 -10.37 18.85
N PRO A 95 -13.95 -11.65 19.25
CA PRO A 95 -14.06 -12.76 18.31
C PRO A 95 -15.14 -12.55 17.24
N GLN A 96 -16.30 -12.01 17.63
CA GLN A 96 -17.39 -11.70 16.71
C GLN A 96 -17.01 -10.61 15.69
N GLN A 97 -16.28 -9.58 16.11
CA GLN A 97 -15.81 -8.53 15.20
C GLN A 97 -14.79 -9.08 14.18
N LYS A 98 -13.93 -10.02 14.61
CA LYS A 98 -13.00 -10.70 13.69
C LYS A 98 -13.73 -11.55 12.68
N GLU A 99 -14.77 -12.28 13.09
CA GLU A 99 -15.60 -13.08 12.18
C GLU A 99 -16.30 -12.21 11.13
N ILE A 100 -16.87 -11.06 11.54
CA ILE A 100 -17.49 -10.10 10.62
C ILE A 100 -16.46 -9.53 9.64
N LEU A 101 -15.25 -9.17 10.11
CA LEU A 101 -14.18 -8.71 9.22
C LEU A 101 -13.76 -9.80 8.24
N GLN A 102 -13.61 -11.04 8.72
CA GLN A 102 -13.25 -12.20 7.90
C GLN A 102 -14.27 -12.46 6.79
N SER A 103 -15.57 -12.34 7.06
CA SER A 103 -16.61 -12.55 6.05
C SER A 103 -16.62 -11.49 4.93
N HIS A 104 -15.89 -10.38 5.12
CA HIS A 104 -15.84 -9.25 4.18
C HIS A 104 -14.43 -8.96 3.64
N LEU A 105 -13.42 -9.80 3.89
CA LEU A 105 -12.06 -9.54 3.36
C LEU A 105 -12.02 -9.38 1.84
N GLY A 106 -12.84 -10.14 1.11
CA GLY A 106 -12.95 -10.04 -0.36
C GLY A 106 -13.61 -8.76 -0.86
N ASP A 107 -14.22 -7.96 0.04
CA ASP A 107 -14.84 -6.68 -0.27
C ASP A 107 -13.90 -5.48 -0.05
N PHE A 108 -12.67 -5.76 0.41
CA PHE A 108 -11.67 -4.77 0.79
C PHE A 108 -10.48 -4.75 -0.16
N THR A 109 -9.93 -3.56 -0.35
CA THR A 109 -8.71 -3.33 -1.11
C THR A 109 -7.79 -2.40 -0.34
N LEU A 110 -6.55 -2.27 -0.82
CA LEU A 110 -5.61 -1.27 -0.37
C LEU A 110 -5.05 -0.50 -1.56
N THR A 111 -4.90 0.81 -1.38
CA THR A 111 -4.05 1.64 -2.21
C THR A 111 -3.26 2.59 -1.32
N GLU A 112 -2.19 3.17 -1.87
CA GLU A 112 -1.38 4.18 -1.19
C GLU A 112 -2.27 5.28 -0.58
N PRO A 113 -2.05 5.73 0.66
CA PRO A 113 -2.85 6.81 1.24
C PRO A 113 -2.82 8.09 0.37
N GLU A 114 -4.00 8.64 0.09
CA GLU A 114 -4.19 9.89 -0.66
C GLU A 114 -4.62 10.99 0.31
N ALA A 115 -3.82 12.05 0.44
CA ALA A 115 -3.99 13.06 1.48
C ALA A 115 -5.39 13.72 1.45
N SER A 116 -5.91 14.01 0.26
CA SER A 116 -7.23 14.61 0.08
C SER A 116 -8.37 13.70 0.58
N LEU A 117 -8.26 12.39 0.37
CA LEU A 117 -9.26 11.41 0.82
C LEU A 117 -9.10 11.08 2.31
N VAL A 118 -7.86 11.01 2.80
CA VAL A 118 -7.55 10.68 4.19
C VAL A 118 -8.09 11.74 5.15
N LEU A 119 -8.02 13.02 4.78
CA LEU A 119 -8.55 14.13 5.58
C LEU A 119 -10.05 13.99 5.83
N ASP A 120 -10.79 13.54 4.81
CA ASP A 120 -12.26 13.51 4.81
C ASP A 120 -12.83 12.14 5.19
N ARG A 121 -12.04 11.26 5.81
CA ARG A 121 -12.48 9.90 6.15
C ARG A 121 -13.59 9.82 7.18
N ILE A 122 -13.73 10.83 8.04
CA ILE A 122 -14.80 10.87 9.05
C ILE A 122 -16.03 11.60 8.50
N ASN A 123 -15.82 12.71 7.81
CA ASN A 123 -16.88 13.56 7.26
C ASN A 123 -16.40 14.10 5.91
N ASN A 124 -17.05 13.68 4.83
CA ASN A 124 -16.75 14.11 3.46
C ASN A 124 -17.78 15.11 2.92
N GLY A 125 -18.63 15.68 3.77
CA GLY A 125 -19.62 16.67 3.36
C GLY A 125 -20.82 16.11 2.58
N ILE A 126 -20.93 14.79 2.39
CA ILE A 126 -22.02 14.17 1.62
C ILE A 126 -23.12 13.69 2.57
N TYR A 127 -24.28 14.34 2.48
CA TYR A 127 -25.49 14.03 3.24
C TYR A 127 -26.70 13.90 2.30
N ARG A 128 -27.80 13.32 2.79
CA ARG A 128 -29.09 13.22 2.06
C ARG A 128 -30.11 14.21 2.60
#